data_AF-A0A1Q7MKU8-F1
#
_entry.id   AF-A0A1Q7MKU8-F1
#
_cell.length_a   1.000
_cell.length_b   1.000
_cell.length_c   1.000
_cell.angle_alpha   90.00
_cell.angle_beta   90.00
_cell.angle_gamma   90.00
#
_symmetry.space_group_name_H-M   'P 1'
#
loop_
_entity.id
_entity.type
_entity.pdbx_description
1 polymer ?
#
loop_
_entity_poly.entity_id
_entity_poly.type
_entity_poly.pdbx_seq_one_letter_code
_entity_poly.pdbx_strand_id
1 'polypeptide(L)'
;MLALTILYEIHDIARFDRVQEFASYARLVKGRKQSGGKLLGTSGAKMGNVHLKWAFSEAAVLFLRHATGGKRFLAMLEKKHGKGKALSILAHKIDRAVFSMLSRDTVFSMEKFMAAAGSRGPATRLSRAVGTELATIAAGACAVERTERFDHEPQVRQPSV
;
A
#
# COMPACT_ATOMS: atom_id res chain seq x y z
N MET A 1 -10.02 -5.43 14.91
CA MET A 1 -9.08 -6.12 15.82
C MET A 1 -7.79 -6.60 15.16
N LEU A 2 -7.75 -6.93 13.85
CA LEU A 2 -6.51 -7.38 13.19
C LEU A 2 -5.38 -6.33 13.13
N ALA A 3 -5.73 -5.06 12.91
CA ALA A 3 -4.73 -3.98 12.82
C ALA A 3 -3.94 -3.83 14.14
N LEU A 4 -4.61 -4.00 15.27
CA LEU A 4 -4.00 -3.94 16.59
C LEU A 4 -3.01 -5.09 16.81
N THR A 5 -3.37 -6.31 16.41
CA THR A 5 -2.47 -7.46 16.44
C THR A 5 -1.24 -7.23 15.59
N ILE A 6 -1.41 -6.71 14.37
CA ILE A 6 -0.26 -6.42 13.48
C ILE A 6 0.66 -5.38 14.12
N LEU A 7 0.11 -4.30 14.67
CA LEU A 7 0.89 -3.24 15.30
C LEU A 7 1.67 -3.74 16.53
N TYR A 8 1.03 -4.48 17.43
CA TYR A 8 1.69 -5.00 18.64
C TYR A 8 2.77 -6.03 18.34
N GLU A 9 2.54 -6.91 17.36
CA GLU A 9 3.51 -7.96 17.01
C GLU A 9 4.72 -7.42 16.22
N ILE A 10 4.54 -6.27 15.55
CA ILE A 10 5.64 -5.55 14.89
C ILE A 10 6.43 -4.75 15.92
N HIS A 11 5.72 -4.03 16.79
CA HIS A 11 6.22 -3.05 17.75
C HIS A 11 6.91 -1.86 17.08
N ASP A 12 8.09 -2.08 16.49
CA ASP A 12 8.83 -1.09 15.72
C ASP A 12 9.15 -1.64 14.32
N ILE A 13 8.81 -0.87 13.30
CA ILE A 13 9.07 -1.23 11.90
C ILE A 13 10.53 -1.00 11.52
N ALA A 14 11.24 -0.09 12.20
CA ALA A 14 12.63 0.25 11.92
C ALA A 14 13.62 -0.89 12.23
N ARG A 15 13.18 -1.94 12.94
CA ARG A 15 13.98 -3.15 13.16
C ARG A 15 14.24 -3.95 11.87
N PHE A 16 13.51 -3.67 10.80
CA PHE A 16 13.61 -4.36 9.52
C PHE A 16 14.17 -3.44 8.44
N ASP A 17 15.38 -3.71 7.97
CA ASP A 17 16.00 -2.91 6.91
C ASP A 17 15.33 -3.12 5.56
N ARG A 18 14.81 -4.34 5.34
CA ARG A 18 14.23 -4.76 4.07
C ARG A 18 12.83 -5.33 4.26
N VAL A 19 11.97 -5.02 3.29
CA VAL A 19 10.64 -5.62 3.13
C VAL A 19 10.69 -7.16 3.16
N GLN A 20 11.78 -7.74 2.64
CA GLN A 20 11.96 -9.19 2.59
C GLN A 20 12.13 -9.83 3.98
N GLU A 21 12.77 -9.13 4.91
CA GLU A 21 12.97 -9.58 6.30
C GLU A 21 11.65 -9.53 7.05
N PHE A 22 10.87 -8.47 6.84
CA PHE A 22 9.51 -8.34 7.37
C PHE A 22 8.60 -9.47 6.86
N ALA A 23 8.58 -9.71 5.55
CA ALA A 23 7.78 -10.78 4.96
C ALA A 23 8.21 -12.19 5.40
N SER A 24 9.52 -12.38 5.67
CA SER A 24 10.05 -13.60 6.27
C SER A 24 9.60 -13.75 7.72
N TYR A 25 9.61 -12.65 8.50
CA TYR A 25 9.13 -12.63 9.87
C TYR A 25 7.63 -12.95 9.97
N ALA A 26 6.81 -12.45 9.04
CA ALA A 26 5.39 -12.76 8.93
C ALA A 26 5.09 -14.18 8.37
N ARG A 27 6.12 -14.99 8.08
CA ARG A 27 6.02 -16.34 7.48
C ARG A 27 5.32 -16.38 6.11
N LEU A 28 5.38 -15.29 5.34
CA LEU A 28 4.70 -15.17 4.04
C LEU A 28 5.60 -15.55 2.86
N VAL A 29 6.92 -15.60 3.05
CA VAL A 29 7.88 -16.02 2.03
C VAL A 29 8.73 -17.18 2.54
N LYS A 30 9.08 -18.11 1.64
CA LYS A 30 10.00 -19.19 1.95
C LYS A 30 11.44 -18.71 1.81
N GLY A 31 12.25 -18.94 2.85
CA GLY A 31 13.68 -18.66 2.80
C GLY A 31 14.38 -19.59 1.81
N ARG A 32 15.37 -19.07 1.08
CA ARG A 32 16.22 -19.85 0.16
C ARG A 32 17.45 -20.36 0.94
N LYS A 33 17.70 -21.67 0.92
CA LYS A 33 18.92 -22.28 1.46
C LYS A 33 19.92 -22.47 0.32
N GLN A 34 21.06 -21.80 0.41
CA GLN A 34 22.15 -21.91 -0.56
C GLN A 34 23.46 -22.15 0.19
N SER A 35 24.33 -23.01 -0.34
CA SER A 35 25.70 -23.21 0.16
C SER A 35 26.63 -23.41 -1.02
N GLY A 36 27.83 -22.82 -0.97
CA GLY A 36 28.84 -22.93 -2.04
C GLY A 36 28.29 -22.55 -3.44
N GLY A 37 27.43 -21.54 -3.52
CA GLY A 37 26.79 -21.12 -4.78
C GLY A 37 25.65 -22.03 -5.27
N LYS A 38 25.39 -23.19 -4.65
CA LYS A 38 24.35 -24.15 -5.06
C LYS A 38 23.08 -24.05 -4.22
N LEU A 39 21.92 -24.14 -4.87
CA LEU A 39 20.60 -24.06 -4.24
C LEU A 39 20.27 -25.41 -3.58
N LEU A 40 20.24 -25.44 -2.25
CA LEU A 40 20.00 -26.67 -1.47
C LEU A 40 18.51 -26.90 -1.18
N GLY A 41 17.68 -25.86 -1.28
CA GLY A 41 16.23 -25.96 -1.09
C GLY A 41 15.64 -24.72 -0.43
N THR A 42 14.47 -24.88 0.18
CA THR A 42 13.81 -23.83 0.97
C THR A 42 13.71 -24.21 2.43
N SER A 43 13.94 -23.26 3.33
CA SER A 43 13.89 -23.46 4.79
C SER A 43 13.07 -22.35 5.47
N GLY A 44 12.84 -22.49 6.78
CA GLY A 44 12.22 -21.43 7.60
C GLY A 44 10.70 -21.41 7.58
N ALA A 45 10.02 -22.46 7.09
CA ALA A 45 8.55 -22.50 7.03
C ALA A 45 7.86 -22.38 8.40
N LYS A 46 8.56 -22.74 9.48
CA LYS A 46 8.11 -22.64 10.87
C LYS A 46 8.76 -21.48 11.65
N MET A 47 9.67 -20.73 11.01
CA MET A 47 10.39 -19.62 11.64
C MET A 47 9.62 -18.32 11.42
N GLY A 48 9.61 -17.42 12.41
CA GLY A 48 8.87 -16.14 12.38
C GLY A 48 7.65 -16.14 13.29
N ASN A 49 6.79 -15.14 13.16
CA ASN A 49 5.63 -14.93 14.02
C ASN A 49 4.35 -15.61 13.46
N VAL A 50 3.72 -16.45 14.27
CA VAL A 50 2.49 -17.17 13.89
C VAL A 50 1.29 -16.22 13.80
N HIS A 51 1.20 -15.25 14.71
CA HIS A 51 0.09 -14.30 14.80
C HIS A 51 0.04 -13.39 13.58
N LEU A 52 1.20 -12.93 13.10
CA LEU A 52 1.28 -12.16 11.85
C LEU A 52 0.85 -12.99 10.64
N LYS A 53 1.29 -14.25 10.55
CA LYS A 53 0.86 -15.15 9.46
C LYS A 53 -0.66 -15.30 9.42
N TRP A 54 -1.27 -15.51 10.59
CA TRP A 54 -2.72 -15.59 10.72
C TRP A 54 -3.38 -14.26 10.35
N ALA A 55 -2.90 -13.14 10.90
CA ALA A 55 -3.46 -11.80 10.65
C ALA A 55 -3.45 -11.42 9.17
N PHE A 56 -2.36 -11.70 8.44
CA PHE A 56 -2.28 -11.43 7.00
C PHE A 56 -3.15 -12.38 6.16
N SER A 57 -3.36 -13.61 6.63
CA SER A 57 -4.28 -14.55 5.98
C SER A 57 -5.73 -14.06 6.12
N GLU A 58 -6.13 -13.63 7.31
CA GLU A 58 -7.44 -13.01 7.55
C GLU A 58 -7.60 -11.69 6.78
N ALA A 59 -6.56 -10.85 6.74
CA ALA A 59 -6.56 -9.60 5.98
C ALA A 59 -6.78 -9.85 4.48
N ALA A 60 -6.19 -10.91 3.92
CA ALA A 60 -6.42 -11.29 2.52
C ALA A 60 -7.88 -11.69 2.28
N VAL A 61 -8.51 -12.42 3.20
CA VAL A 61 -9.93 -12.80 3.09
C VAL A 61 -10.84 -11.57 3.23
N LEU A 62 -10.58 -10.70 4.19
CA LEU A 62 -11.34 -9.46 4.37
C LEU A 62 -11.20 -8.53 3.16
N PHE A 63 -10.02 -8.44 2.57
CA PHE A 63 -9.81 -7.68 1.33
C PHE A 63 -10.74 -8.16 0.21
N LEU A 64 -10.94 -9.47 0.06
CA LEU A 64 -11.85 -10.02 -0.95
C LEU A 64 -13.33 -9.73 -0.68
N ARG A 65 -13.69 -9.53 0.60
CA ARG A 65 -15.06 -9.22 1.01
C ARG A 65 -15.41 -7.75 0.81
N HIS A 66 -14.47 -6.85 1.12
CA HIS A 66 -14.75 -5.42 1.19
C HIS A 66 -14.21 -4.60 0.01
N ALA A 67 -13.17 -5.06 -0.70
CA ALA A 67 -12.61 -4.30 -1.80
C ALA A 67 -13.41 -4.50 -3.09
N THR A 68 -13.89 -3.39 -3.66
CA THR A 68 -14.47 -3.36 -5.01
C THR A 68 -13.40 -3.75 -6.02
N GLY A 69 -13.50 -4.95 -6.59
CA GLY A 69 -12.51 -5.51 -7.53
C GLY A 69 -11.53 -6.52 -6.92
N GLY A 70 -11.58 -6.80 -5.62
CA GLY A 70 -10.71 -7.79 -4.97
C GLY A 70 -10.85 -9.20 -5.54
N LYS A 71 -12.09 -9.62 -5.88
CA LYS A 71 -12.35 -10.92 -6.52
C LYS A 71 -11.76 -11.02 -7.94
N ARG A 72 -11.86 -9.94 -8.72
CA ARG A 72 -11.23 -9.86 -10.06
C ARG A 72 -9.72 -9.96 -9.94
N PHE A 73 -9.16 -9.31 -8.91
CA PHE A 73 -7.74 -9.37 -8.62
C PHE A 73 -7.26 -10.78 -8.28
N LEU A 74 -8.00 -11.49 -7.42
CA LEU A 74 -7.72 -12.88 -7.11
C LEU A 74 -7.78 -13.77 -8.35
N ALA A 75 -8.82 -13.64 -9.18
CA ALA A 75 -8.95 -14.40 -10.41
C ALA A 75 -7.76 -14.21 -11.36
N MET A 76 -7.19 -13.00 -11.43
CA MET A 76 -5.95 -12.75 -12.19
C MET A 76 -4.74 -13.47 -11.59
N LEU A 77 -4.62 -13.51 -10.26
CA LEU A 77 -3.55 -14.24 -9.58
C LEU A 77 -3.70 -15.76 -9.74
N GLU A 78 -4.93 -16.27 -9.65
CA GLU A 78 -5.26 -17.68 -9.87
C GLU A 78 -4.91 -18.14 -11.28
N LYS A 79 -5.21 -17.32 -12.30
CA LYS A 79 -4.82 -17.61 -13.69
C LYS A 79 -3.31 -17.71 -13.87
N LYS A 80 -2.52 -16.91 -13.14
CA LYS A 80 -1.06 -16.87 -13.27
C LYS A 80 -0.34 -17.93 -12.44
N HIS A 81 -0.81 -18.22 -11.22
CA HIS A 81 -0.07 -19.02 -10.23
C HIS A 81 -0.84 -20.23 -9.69
N GLY A 82 -2.10 -20.39 -10.07
CA GLY A 82 -3.00 -21.41 -9.56
C GLY A 82 -3.68 -21.04 -8.23
N LYS A 83 -4.81 -21.70 -7.96
CA LYS A 83 -5.66 -21.44 -6.78
C LYS A 83 -4.92 -21.57 -5.45
N GLY A 84 -4.09 -22.61 -5.32
CA GLY A 84 -3.38 -22.89 -4.06
C GLY A 84 -2.35 -21.82 -3.65
N LYS A 85 -1.87 -20.99 -4.58
CA LYS A 85 -0.86 -19.95 -4.30
C LYS A 85 -1.44 -18.54 -4.32
N ALA A 86 -2.59 -18.34 -4.96
CA ALA A 86 -3.16 -17.00 -5.19
C ALA A 86 -3.41 -16.23 -3.88
N LEU A 87 -4.01 -16.89 -2.89
CA LEU A 87 -4.26 -16.27 -1.57
C LEU A 87 -2.97 -15.92 -0.82
N SER A 88 -1.96 -16.80 -0.85
CA SER A 88 -0.68 -16.54 -0.20
C SER A 88 0.08 -15.38 -0.87
N ILE A 89 0.00 -15.27 -2.20
CA ILE A 89 0.59 -14.16 -2.95
C ILE A 89 -0.15 -12.85 -2.63
N LEU A 90 -1.48 -12.90 -2.48
CA LEU A 90 -2.28 -11.76 -2.06
C LEU A 90 -1.89 -11.29 -0.65
N ALA A 91 -1.78 -12.21 0.30
CA ALA A 91 -1.32 -11.90 1.66
C ALA A 91 0.07 -11.25 1.67
N HIS A 92 1.01 -11.80 0.89
CA HIS A 92 2.35 -11.21 0.74
C HIS A 92 2.31 -9.80 0.13
N LYS A 93 1.39 -9.52 -0.81
CA LYS A 93 1.22 -8.16 -1.35
C LYS A 93 0.68 -7.18 -0.31
N ILE A 94 -0.26 -7.63 0.51
CA ILE A 94 -0.81 -6.81 1.62
C ILE A 94 0.29 -6.49 2.61
N ASP A 95 1.12 -7.47 2.97
CA ASP A 95 2.29 -7.30 3.83
C ASP A 95 3.28 -6.24 3.30
N ARG A 96 3.63 -6.29 2.00
CA ARG A 96 4.46 -5.25 1.38
C ARG A 96 3.83 -3.85 1.41
N ALA A 97 2.50 -3.78 1.27
CA ALA A 97 1.77 -2.53 1.35
C ALA A 97 1.81 -1.97 2.78
N VAL A 98 1.55 -2.81 3.79
CA VAL A 98 1.63 -2.45 5.21
C VAL A 98 3.04 -1.96 5.57
N PHE A 99 4.08 -2.67 5.17
CA PHE A 99 5.46 -2.22 5.40
C PHE A 99 5.72 -0.83 4.80
N SER A 100 5.25 -0.59 3.57
CA SER A 100 5.46 0.70 2.90
C SER A 100 4.65 1.84 3.54
N MET A 101 3.46 1.53 4.08
CA MET A 101 2.65 2.48 4.82
C MET A 101 3.32 2.87 6.13
N LEU A 102 3.78 1.88 6.91
CA LEU A 102 4.41 2.08 8.22
C LEU A 102 5.81 2.71 8.11
N SER A 103 6.60 2.35 7.10
CA SER A 103 7.97 2.87 6.96
C SER A 103 8.03 4.30 6.40
N ARG A 104 6.92 4.80 5.83
CA ARG A 104 6.87 6.11 5.15
C ARG A 104 5.76 7.01 5.70
N ASP A 105 5.04 6.57 6.72
CA ASP A 105 3.83 7.20 7.24
C ASP A 105 2.85 7.65 6.13
N THR A 106 2.60 6.75 5.17
CA THR A 106 1.71 7.02 4.04
C THR A 106 0.40 6.26 4.12
N VAL A 107 -0.66 6.87 3.59
CA VAL A 107 -1.97 6.24 3.46
C VAL A 107 -1.98 5.14 2.39
N PHE A 108 -2.84 4.14 2.60
CA PHE A 108 -3.03 3.06 1.63
C PHE A 108 -3.60 3.61 0.31
N SER A 109 -2.96 3.26 -0.81
CA SER A 109 -3.45 3.59 -2.15
C SER A 109 -3.76 2.32 -2.93
N MET A 110 -5.02 2.14 -3.31
CA MET A 110 -5.48 0.99 -4.09
C MET A 110 -4.82 0.94 -5.47
N GLU A 111 -4.59 2.09 -6.09
CA GLU A 111 -3.94 2.17 -7.41
C GLU A 111 -2.51 1.59 -7.36
N LYS A 112 -1.70 2.02 -6.38
CA LYS A 112 -0.33 1.51 -6.19
C LYS A 112 -0.32 0.01 -5.87
N PHE A 113 -1.28 -0.45 -5.07
CA PHE A 113 -1.43 -1.87 -4.72
C PHE A 113 -1.72 -2.76 -5.95
N MET A 114 -2.61 -2.29 -6.82
CA MET A 114 -3.02 -3.00 -8.04
C MET A 114 -1.97 -2.88 -9.16
N ALA A 115 -1.32 -1.72 -9.30
CA ALA A 115 -0.24 -1.51 -10.26
C ALA A 115 0.94 -2.45 -10.01
N ALA A 116 1.31 -2.66 -8.74
CA ALA A 116 2.34 -3.61 -8.34
C ALA A 116 2.02 -5.07 -8.71
N ALA A 117 0.81 -5.38 -9.16
CA ALA A 117 0.37 -6.71 -9.55
C ALA A 117 0.17 -6.92 -11.06
N GLY A 118 0.17 -5.82 -11.82
CA GLY A 118 -0.32 -5.76 -13.19
C GLY A 118 0.73 -5.65 -14.27
N SER A 119 1.96 -5.20 -14.02
CA SER A 119 2.89 -4.86 -15.12
C SER A 119 4.31 -5.43 -14.97
N ARG A 120 4.62 -6.43 -15.80
CA ARG A 120 5.81 -6.33 -16.66
C ARG A 120 5.30 -5.86 -18.02
N GLY A 121 5.31 -4.54 -18.19
CA GLY A 121 4.97 -3.77 -19.38
C GLY A 121 5.50 -2.36 -19.11
N PRO A 122 6.09 -1.67 -20.11
CA PRO A 122 7.05 -0.60 -19.86
C PRO A 122 6.40 0.55 -19.08
N ALA A 123 6.97 0.83 -17.92
CA ALA A 123 6.68 2.01 -17.12
C ALA A 123 7.27 3.25 -17.83
N THR A 124 6.65 3.72 -18.93
CA THR A 124 7.11 4.93 -19.63
C THR A 124 6.12 5.53 -20.65
N ARG A 125 4.79 5.49 -20.44
CA ARG A 125 3.87 6.23 -21.35
C ARG A 125 2.67 6.96 -20.75
N LEU A 126 2.31 6.71 -19.48
CA LEU A 126 1.15 7.40 -18.86
C LEU A 126 1.50 8.69 -18.10
N SER A 127 2.79 8.98 -17.88
CA SER A 127 3.22 10.26 -17.26
C SER A 127 3.10 11.47 -18.19
N ARG A 128 3.00 11.28 -19.51
CA ARG A 128 2.92 12.40 -20.47
C ARG A 128 1.51 12.95 -20.70
N ALA A 129 0.44 12.21 -20.39
CA ALA A 129 -0.93 12.69 -20.60
C ALA A 129 -1.43 13.49 -19.38
N VAL A 130 -1.14 13.03 -18.17
CA VAL A 130 -1.60 13.65 -16.91
C VAL A 130 -0.89 14.97 -16.60
N GLY A 131 0.35 15.16 -17.08
CA GLY A 131 1.10 16.41 -16.90
C GLY A 131 0.50 17.61 -17.66
N THR A 132 -0.20 17.37 -18.77
CA THR A 132 -0.84 18.42 -19.59
C THR A 132 -2.20 18.86 -19.04
N GLU A 133 -2.97 17.98 -18.41
CA GLU A 133 -4.25 18.35 -17.79
C GLU A 133 -4.06 19.11 -16.47
N LEU A 134 -3.10 18.71 -15.63
CA LEU A 134 -2.80 19.42 -14.38
C LEU A 134 -2.23 20.84 -14.60
N ALA A 135 -1.46 21.05 -15.68
CA ALA A 135 -0.98 22.39 -16.05
C ALA A 135 -2.12 23.33 -16.51
N THR A 136 -3.15 22.79 -17.17
CA THR A 136 -4.30 23.57 -17.64
C THR A 136 -5.23 23.94 -16.48
N ILE A 137 -5.41 23.05 -15.51
CA ILE A 137 -6.23 23.32 -14.31
C ILE A 137 -5.53 24.33 -13.39
N ALA A 138 -4.20 24.27 -13.25
CA ALA A 138 -3.43 25.22 -12.44
C ALA A 138 -3.39 26.64 -13.05
N ALA A 139 -3.38 26.76 -14.38
CA ALA A 139 -3.45 28.07 -15.05
C ALA A 139 -4.84 28.74 -14.92
N GLY A 140 -5.92 27.95 -14.85
CA GLY A 140 -7.28 28.45 -14.66
C GLY A 140 -7.57 28.98 -13.25
N ALA A 141 -6.99 28.36 -12.22
CA ALA A 141 -7.21 28.77 -10.83
C ALA A 141 -6.52 30.11 -10.48
N CYS A 142 -5.40 30.45 -11.12
CA CYS A 142 -4.65 31.67 -10.83
C CYS A 142 -5.32 32.95 -11.40
N ALA A 143 -6.24 32.83 -12.35
CA ALA A 143 -6.94 33.96 -12.95
C ALA A 143 -8.18 34.43 -12.16
N VAL A 144 -8.78 33.56 -11.34
CA VAL A 144 -10.03 33.85 -10.62
C VAL A 144 -9.79 34.56 -9.28
N GLU A 145 -8.68 34.28 -8.59
CA GLU A 145 -8.44 34.81 -7.24
C GLU A 145 -7.93 36.27 -7.17
N ARG A 146 -7.81 36.97 -8.30
CA ARG A 146 -7.28 38.36 -8.35
C ARG A 146 -8.34 39.46 -8.49
N THR A 147 -9.62 39.12 -8.59
CA THR A 147 -10.69 40.08 -8.98
C THR A 147 -11.73 40.42 -7.90
N GLU A 148 -11.60 39.87 -6.70
CA GLU A 148 -12.46 40.18 -5.55
C GLU A 148 -11.61 40.88 -4.46
N ARG A 149 -11.26 42.16 -4.70
CA ARG A 149 -11.75 43.34 -3.94
C ARG A 149 -11.68 43.16 -2.42
N PHE A 150 -10.83 43.87 -1.66
CA PHE A 150 -10.64 45.33 -1.68
C PHE A 150 -11.97 46.02 -1.94
N ASP A 151 -12.86 46.06 -0.94
CA ASP A 151 -13.78 47.17 -0.67
C ASP A 151 -14.51 46.94 0.68
N HIS A 152 -14.49 47.98 1.53
CA HIS A 152 -15.33 48.25 2.72
C HIS A 152 -14.90 47.85 4.15
N GLU A 153 -14.16 48.75 4.80
CA GLU A 153 -14.56 49.36 6.11
C GLU A 153 -15.50 50.58 5.83
N PRO A 154 -16.33 51.13 6.76
CA PRO A 154 -16.04 51.40 8.19
C PRO A 154 -17.20 51.32 9.25
N GLN A 155 -16.76 51.22 10.52
CA GLN A 155 -17.21 51.73 11.85
C GLN A 155 -18.68 51.95 12.37
N VAL A 156 -18.75 51.88 13.73
CA VAL A 156 -19.56 52.63 14.75
C VAL A 156 -20.68 51.78 15.42
N ARG A 157 -20.91 51.64 16.75
CA ARG A 157 -20.88 52.55 17.93
C ARG A 157 -20.86 51.73 19.26
N GLN A 158 -20.24 52.28 20.31
CA GLN A 158 -20.46 51.89 21.72
C GLN A 158 -21.81 52.43 22.23
N PRO A 159 -22.36 51.90 23.34
CA PRO A 159 -23.20 52.68 24.23
C PRO A 159 -22.58 52.84 25.62
N SER A 160 -22.60 54.08 26.10
CA SER A 160 -22.32 54.53 27.47
C SER A 160 -23.62 54.61 28.27
N VAL A 161 -23.69 54.00 29.46
CA VAL A 161 -24.02 54.62 30.77
C VAL A 161 -23.36 53.78 31.85
#